data_AF-A0A3C0RE44-F1
#
_entry.id   AF-A0A3C0RE44-F1
#
_cell.length_a   1.000
_cell.length_b   1.000
_cell.length_c   1.000
_cell.angle_alpha   90.00
_cell.angle_beta   90.00
_cell.angle_gamma   90.00
#
_symmetry.space_group_name_H-M   'P 1'
#
loop_
_entity.id
_entity.type
_entity.pdbx_description
1 polymer ?
#
loop_
_entity_poly.entity_id
_entity_poly.type
_entity_poly.pdbx_seq_one_letter_code
_entity_poly.pdbx_strand_id
1 'polypeptide(L)'
;IEAFKASIQNAIQLLLETSNEAFMDLWTLRRGEHITFTLPKAAVIRNNCLNHLYHHRAQLSVYLRLLDIPVPGAYGPSADEKRAG
;
A
#
# COMPACT_ATOMS: atom_id res chain seq x y z
N ILE A 1 -8.12 6.83 -13.81
CA ILE A 1 -8.33 5.40 -13.50
C ILE A 1 -7.38 4.50 -14.30
N GLU A 2 -7.17 4.71 -15.59
CA GLU A 2 -6.27 3.86 -16.40
C GLU A 2 -4.80 3.85 -15.93
N ALA A 3 -4.22 5.01 -15.62
CA ALA A 3 -2.87 5.08 -15.06
C ALA A 3 -2.74 4.31 -13.73
N PHE A 4 -3.80 4.28 -12.91
CA PHE A 4 -3.83 3.53 -11.66
C PHE A 4 -3.87 2.01 -11.92
N LYS A 5 -4.72 1.55 -12.84
CA LYS A 5 -4.76 0.13 -13.25
C LYS A 5 -3.41 -0.33 -13.81
N ALA A 6 -2.81 0.45 -14.70
CA ALA A 6 -1.50 0.15 -15.28
C ALA A 6 -0.41 0.08 -14.18
N SER A 7 -0.45 0.99 -13.21
CA SER A 7 0.48 0.98 -12.08
C SER A 7 0.33 -0.27 -11.21
N ILE A 8 -0.90 -0.74 -10.95
CA ILE A 8 -1.15 -1.98 -10.21
C ILE A 8 -0.59 -3.18 -10.97
N GLN A 9 -0.90 -3.29 -12.27
CA GLN A 9 -0.43 -4.41 -13.10
C GLN A 9 1.10 -4.47 -13.14
N ASN A 10 1.76 -3.32 -13.35
CA ASN A 10 3.21 -3.24 -13.34
C ASN A 10 3.80 -3.63 -11.97
N ALA A 11 3.23 -3.13 -10.87
CA ALA A 11 3.70 -3.46 -9.53
C ALA A 11 3.57 -4.97 -9.23
N ILE A 12 2.44 -5.60 -9.59
CA ILE A 12 2.24 -7.04 -9.43
C ILE A 12 3.27 -7.82 -10.25
N GLN A 13 3.46 -7.46 -11.53
CA GLN A 13 4.41 -8.14 -12.40
C GLN A 13 5.83 -8.09 -11.82
N LEU A 14 6.30 -6.90 -11.43
CA LEU A 14 7.62 -6.72 -10.84
C LEU A 14 7.80 -7.52 -9.55
N LEU A 15 6.77 -7.58 -8.70
CA LEU A 15 6.85 -8.37 -7.46
C LEU A 15 6.94 -9.88 -7.73
N LEU A 16 6.31 -10.38 -8.79
CA LEU A 16 6.36 -11.79 -9.18
C LEU A 16 7.68 -12.18 -9.86
N GLU A 17 8.27 -11.25 -10.62
CA GLU A 17 9.51 -11.49 -11.37
C GLU A 17 10.79 -11.23 -10.55
N THR A 18 10.69 -10.44 -9.48
CA THR A 18 11.85 -10.13 -8.63
C THR A 18 12.26 -11.36 -7.82
N SER A 19 13.54 -11.72 -7.87
CA SER A 19 14.06 -12.86 -7.10
C SER A 19 14.09 -12.58 -5.59
N ASN A 20 14.06 -13.64 -4.79
CA ASN A 20 14.15 -13.52 -3.33
C ASN A 20 15.46 -12.85 -2.88
N GLU A 21 16.56 -13.12 -3.57
CA GLU A 21 17.86 -12.52 -3.28
C GLU A 21 17.82 -11.02 -3.52
N ALA A 22 17.22 -10.58 -4.63
CA ALA A 22 17.06 -9.17 -4.95
C ALA A 22 16.20 -8.41 -3.92
N PHE A 23 15.27 -9.11 -3.25
CA PHE A 23 14.49 -8.55 -2.13
C PHE A 23 15.30 -8.36 -0.85
N MET A 24 16.43 -9.06 -0.70
CA MET A 24 17.34 -8.93 0.45
C MET A 24 18.35 -7.79 0.29
N ASP A 25 18.54 -7.27 -0.93
CA ASP A 25 19.36 -6.09 -1.18
C ASP A 25 18.92 -4.91 -0.31
N LEU A 26 19.91 -4.15 0.15
CA LEU A 26 19.67 -2.93 0.92
C LEU A 26 19.19 -1.78 0.03
N TRP A 27 18.15 -1.10 0.48
CA TRP A 27 17.65 0.13 -0.11
C TRP A 27 17.69 1.25 0.92
N THR A 28 18.06 2.46 0.49
CA THR A 28 18.26 3.62 1.36
C THR A 28 17.29 4.74 1.04
N LEU A 29 16.51 5.15 2.05
CA LEU A 29 15.77 6.41 2.00
C LEU A 29 16.68 7.56 2.44
N ARG A 30 16.82 8.57 1.60
CA ARG A 30 17.62 9.77 1.93
C ARG A 30 16.99 11.05 1.36
N ARG A 31 17.32 12.18 1.99
CA ARG A 31 17.10 13.53 1.46
C ARG A 31 18.45 14.20 1.29
N GLY A 32 18.96 14.23 0.06
CA GLY A 32 20.35 14.62 -0.20
C GLY A 32 21.32 13.69 0.52
N GLU A 33 22.21 14.26 1.33
CA GLU A 33 23.19 13.51 2.14
C GLU A 33 22.59 12.92 3.43
N HIS A 34 21.41 13.37 3.86
CA HIS A 34 20.79 12.88 5.09
C HIS A 34 20.08 11.54 4.84
N ILE A 35 20.65 10.46 5.39
CA ILE A 35 20.06 9.12 5.37
C ILE A 35 19.01 9.01 6.48
N THR A 36 17.79 8.65 6.12
CA THR A 36 16.71 8.36 7.08
C THR A 36 16.81 6.92 7.58
N PHE A 37 16.95 5.95 6.66
CA PHE A 37 17.22 4.56 6.98
C PHE A 37 17.76 3.80 5.77
N THR A 38 18.39 2.66 6.05
CA THR A 38 18.77 1.64 5.07
C THR A 38 18.23 0.29 5.54
N LEU A 39 17.39 -0.36 4.72
CA LEU A 39 16.73 -1.62 5.06
C LEU A 39 16.67 -2.53 3.82
N PRO A 40 16.56 -3.86 3.98
CA PRO A 40 16.27 -4.76 2.86
C PRO A 40 15.00 -4.32 2.11
N LYS A 41 14.99 -4.42 0.77
CA LYS A 41 13.84 -4.02 -0.06
C LYS A 41 12.53 -4.66 0.41
N ALA A 42 12.55 -5.94 0.80
CA ALA A 42 11.38 -6.62 1.36
C ALA A 42 10.78 -5.88 2.57
N ALA A 43 11.63 -5.44 3.49
CA ALA A 43 11.20 -4.72 4.69
C ALA A 43 10.61 -3.35 4.32
N VAL A 44 11.22 -2.64 3.36
CA VAL A 44 10.72 -1.34 2.88
C VAL A 44 9.33 -1.48 2.24
N ILE A 45 9.16 -2.47 1.36
CA ILE A 45 7.88 -2.73 0.70
C ILE A 45 6.81 -3.04 1.76
N ARG A 46 7.10 -3.96 2.69
CA ARG A 46 6.14 -4.42 3.68
C ARG A 46 5.75 -3.35 4.71
N ASN A 47 6.75 -2.59 5.20
CA ASN A 47 6.58 -1.71 6.35
C ASN A 47 6.35 -0.25 5.97
N ASN A 48 6.83 0.19 4.81
CA ASN A 48 6.68 1.57 4.38
C ASN A 48 5.65 1.66 3.25
N CYS A 49 5.87 0.99 2.12
CA CYS A 49 5.00 1.15 0.95
C CYS A 49 3.57 0.67 1.24
N LEU A 50 3.41 -0.56 1.72
CA LEU A 50 2.09 -1.14 1.98
C LEU A 50 1.36 -0.44 3.13
N ASN A 51 2.06 -0.11 4.23
CA ASN A 51 1.44 0.64 5.33
C ASN A 51 1.00 2.05 4.90
N HIS A 52 1.78 2.73 4.05
CA HIS A 52 1.40 4.02 3.49
C HIS A 52 0.15 3.91 2.60
N LEU A 53 0.05 2.84 1.80
CA LEU A 53 -1.15 2.55 1.02
C LEU A 53 -2.38 2.31 1.92
N TYR A 54 -2.25 1.51 2.98
CA TYR A 54 -3.34 1.26 3.92
C TYR A 54 -3.78 2.53 4.65
N HIS A 55 -2.83 3.39 5.02
CA HIS A 55 -3.08 4.69 5.62
C HIS A 55 -3.91 5.59 4.68
N HIS A 56 -3.51 5.75 3.42
CA HIS A 56 -4.25 6.57 2.47
C HIS A 56 -5.61 5.96 2.08
N ARG A 57 -5.73 4.62 2.06
CA ARG A 57 -7.04 3.96 1.92
C ARG A 57 -7.99 4.36 3.05
N ALA A 58 -7.50 4.42 4.29
CA ALA A 58 -8.32 4.88 5.41
C ALA A 58 -8.70 6.36 5.28
N GLN A 59 -7.79 7.24 4.82
CA GLN A 59 -8.15 8.63 4.53
C GLN A 59 -9.26 8.75 3.46
N LEU A 60 -9.19 7.94 2.41
CA LEU A 60 -10.26 7.90 1.40
C LEU A 60 -11.60 7.47 1.99
N SER A 61 -11.62 6.52 2.94
CA SER A 61 -12.87 6.13 3.63
C SER A 61 -13.50 7.27 4.43
N VAL A 62 -12.70 8.20 4.97
CA VAL A 62 -13.23 9.41 5.61
C VAL A 62 -13.96 10.28 4.59
N TYR A 63 -13.39 10.46 3.38
CA TYR A 63 -14.06 11.21 2.33
C TYR A 63 -15.36 10.56 1.87
N LEU A 64 -15.41 9.23 1.72
CA LEU A 64 -16.66 8.54 1.41
C LEU A 64 -17.72 8.82 2.48
N ARG A 65 -17.35 8.74 3.75
CA ARG A 65 -18.26 9.03 4.87
C ARG A 65 -18.75 10.47 4.88
N LEU A 66 -17.87 11.44 4.62
CA LEU A 66 -18.25 12.87 4.57
C LEU A 66 -19.15 13.21 3.38
N LEU A 67 -19.17 12.37 2.35
CA LEU A 67 -19.99 12.52 1.15
C LEU A 67 -21.26 11.65 1.19
N ASP A 68 -21.60 11.07 2.36
CA ASP A 68 -22.72 10.14 2.54
C ASP A 68 -22.69 8.92 1.59
N ILE A 69 -21.49 8.50 1.16
CA ILE A 69 -21.27 7.31 0.35
C ILE A 69 -20.93 6.12 1.29
N PRO A 70 -21.57 4.94 1.12
CA PRO A 70 -21.26 3.76 1.91
C PRO A 70 -19.77 3.42 1.90
N VAL A 71 -19.19 3.23 3.07
CA VAL A 71 -17.78 2.88 3.20
C VAL A 71 -17.62 1.37 2.97
N PRO A 72 -16.75 0.92 2.05
CA PRO A 72 -16.50 -0.51 1.87
C PRO A 72 -15.73 -1.10 3.04
N GLY A 73 -15.94 -2.39 3.30
CA GLY A 73 -15.19 -3.15 4.31
C GLY A 73 -13.68 -3.17 4.08
N ALA A 74 -12.90 -3.15 5.16
CA ALA A 74 -11.43 -3.05 5.10
C ALA A 74 -10.70 -4.35 5.45
N TYR A 75 -11.01 -4.94 6.61
CA TYR A 75 -10.51 -6.24 7.11
C TYR A 75 -11.69 -7.15 7.54
N GLY A 76 -12.87 -6.83 7.01
CA GLY A 76 -14.18 -7.22 7.50
C GLY A 76 -15.18 -6.13 7.13
N PRO A 77 -16.48 -6.39 7.35
CA PRO A 77 -17.52 -5.45 6.95
C PRO A 77 -17.37 -4.13 7.69
N SER A 78 -17.65 -3.03 6.98
CA SER A 78 -17.79 -1.72 7.60
C SER A 78 -19.10 -1.62 8.41
N ALA A 79 -19.35 -0.46 9.03
CA ALA A 79 -20.66 -0.18 9.64
C ALA A 79 -21.81 -0.13 8.61
N ASP A 80 -21.47 0.02 7.32
CA ASP A 80 -22.42 0.15 6.22
C ASP A 80 -22.69 -1.20 5.52
N GLU A 81 -22.03 -2.28 5.94
CA GLU A 81 -22.13 -3.62 5.38
C GLU A 81 -22.63 -4.65 6.41
N LYS A 82 -23.45 -5.62 5.99
CA LYS A 82 -23.90 -6.71 6.87
C LYS A 82 -22.74 -7.70 7.09
N ARG A 83 -22.51 -8.14 8.33
CA ARG A 83 -21.75 -9.37 8.59
C ARG A 83 -22.50 -10.55 7.99
N ALA A 84 -21.84 -11.31 7.11
CA ALA A 84 -22.32 -12.65 6.80
C ALA A 84 -22.31 -13.44 8.12
N GLY A 85 -23.48 -13.96 8.50
CA GLY A 85 -23.66 -14.78 9.70
C GLY A 85 -23.03 -16.16 9.57
#